data_AF-A0A2I0NLA5-F1
#
_entry.id   AF-A0A2I0NLA5-F1
#
_cell.length_a   1.000
_cell.length_b   1.000
_cell.length_c   1.000
_cell.angle_alpha   90.00
_cell.angle_beta   90.00
_cell.angle_gamma   90.00
#
_symmetry.space_group_name_H-M   'P 1'
#
loop_
_entity.id
_entity.type
_entity.pdbx_description
1 polymer ?
#
loop_
_entity_poly.entity_id
_entity_poly.type
_entity_poly.pdbx_seq_one_letter_code
_entity_poly.pdbx_strand_id
1 'polypeptide(L)'
;MDADAVAIGSPNYKDAMMPTVKKFLESLAGIDLRGRAGLAFGSYGWGLEAIEDIHDILSSYGMEMVQDFGVKGKPEDEELVECRKAGSALARKIKE
;
A
#
# COMPACT_ATOMS: atom_id res chain seq x y z
N MET A 1 10.85 -9.46 13.42
CA MET A 1 9.85 -8.74 12.59
C MET A 1 9.09 -9.84 11.88
N ASP A 2 7.89 -10.13 12.41
CA ASP A 2 7.27 -11.45 12.28
C ASP A 2 6.09 -11.43 11.30
N ALA A 3 5.90 -10.31 10.59
CA ALA A 3 4.84 -10.14 9.60
C ALA A 3 5.32 -10.57 8.21
N ASP A 4 4.63 -11.55 7.61
CA ASP A 4 4.96 -12.04 6.26
C ASP A 4 4.47 -11.10 5.14
N ALA A 5 3.58 -10.16 5.47
CA ALA A 5 3.08 -9.14 4.56
C ALA A 5 2.83 -7.81 5.26
N VAL A 6 2.88 -6.73 4.48
CA VAL A 6 2.61 -5.36 4.92
C VAL A 6 1.68 -4.68 3.91
N ALA A 7 0.62 -4.05 4.41
CA ALA A 7 -0.22 -3.15 3.61
C ALA A 7 -0.14 -1.74 4.23
N ILE A 8 0.22 -0.74 3.43
CA ILE A 8 0.28 0.66 3.87
C ILE A 8 -0.64 1.47 2.99
N GLY A 9 -1.40 2.37 3.61
CA GLY A 9 -2.30 3.22 2.87
C GLY A 9 -2.36 4.65 3.34
N SER A 10 -2.70 5.53 2.41
CA SER A 10 -2.88 6.96 2.62
C SER A 10 -3.94 7.48 1.65
N PRO A 11 -4.77 8.46 2.04
CA PRO A 11 -5.45 9.28 1.05
C PRO A 11 -4.43 10.09 0.25
N ASN A 12 -4.85 10.56 -0.92
CA ASN A 12 -4.08 11.57 -1.64
C ASN A 12 -4.32 12.97 -1.02
N TYR A 13 -3.29 13.53 -0.39
CA TYR A 13 -3.31 14.80 0.34
C TYR A 13 -2.30 15.77 -0.28
N LYS A 14 -2.82 16.72 -1.08
CA LYS A 14 -1.99 17.69 -1.84
C LYS A 14 -0.97 16.97 -2.75
N ASP A 15 -1.49 16.04 -3.56
CA ASP A 15 -0.72 15.28 -4.55
C ASP A 15 0.44 14.46 -3.95
N ALA A 16 0.27 14.03 -2.69
CA ALA A 16 1.21 13.22 -1.94
C ALA A 16 0.50 12.43 -0.82
N MET A 17 1.19 11.47 -0.22
CA MET A 17 0.70 10.79 0.99
C MET A 17 0.65 11.73 2.21
N MET A 18 -0.11 11.34 3.24
CA MET A 18 -0.15 12.06 4.50
C MET A 18 1.24 12.12 5.16
N PRO A 19 1.63 13.25 5.78
CA PRO A 19 2.93 13.39 6.43
C PRO A 19 3.23 12.32 7.50
N THR A 20 2.19 11.82 8.18
CA THR A 20 2.31 10.74 9.17
C THR A 20 2.69 9.41 8.53
N VAL A 21 2.13 9.10 7.36
CA VAL A 21 2.47 7.90 6.58
C VAL A 21 3.89 8.01 6.03
N LYS A 22 4.26 9.18 5.49
CA LYS A 22 5.63 9.45 5.04
C LYS A 22 6.66 9.21 6.15
N LYS A 23 6.44 9.81 7.33
CA LYS A 23 7.32 9.63 8.49
C LYS A 23 7.42 8.16 8.93
N PHE A 24 6.32 7.41 8.82
CA PHE A 24 6.34 5.98 9.12
C PHE A 24 7.17 5.21 8.09
N LEU A 25 7.01 5.46 6.79
CA LEU A 25 7.84 4.85 5.74
C LEU A 25 9.32 5.18 5.92
N GLU A 26 9.67 6.43 6.23
CA GLU A 26 11.04 6.84 6.54
C GLU A 26 11.63 6.06 7.73
N SER A 27 10.81 5.68 8.72
CA SER A 27 11.25 4.85 9.85
C SER A 27 11.51 3.39 9.47
N LEU A 28 11.01 2.93 8.32
CA LEU A 28 11.30 1.62 7.74
C LEU A 28 12.58 1.61 6.91
N ALA A 29 13.17 2.78 6.62
CA ALA A 29 14.40 2.88 5.84
C ALA A 29 15.53 2.06 6.49
N GLY A 30 16.16 1.19 5.71
CA GLY A 30 17.22 0.30 6.19
C GLY A 30 16.72 -0.99 6.86
N ILE A 31 15.41 -1.19 7.00
CA ILE A 31 14.84 -2.49 7.32
C ILE A 31 14.84 -3.36 6.06
N ASP A 32 15.33 -4.58 6.16
CA ASP A 32 15.28 -5.56 5.08
C ASP A 32 13.87 -6.14 4.94
N LEU A 33 13.14 -5.72 3.91
CA LEU A 33 11.79 -6.17 3.61
C LEU A 33 11.74 -7.18 2.44
N ARG A 34 12.90 -7.68 1.99
CA ARG A 34 12.99 -8.66 0.90
C ARG A 34 12.22 -9.94 1.22
N GLY A 35 11.53 -10.46 0.21
CA GLY A 35 10.72 -11.68 0.32
C GLY A 35 9.43 -11.52 1.11
N ARG A 36 9.07 -10.29 1.54
CA ARG A 36 7.77 -9.99 2.17
C ARG A 36 6.82 -9.45 1.14
N ALA A 37 5.54 -9.80 1.24
CA ALA A 37 4.52 -9.31 0.32
C ALA A 37 4.06 -7.89 0.72
N GLY A 38 3.81 -7.03 -0.27
CA GLY A 38 3.44 -5.64 -0.08
C GLY A 38 2.16 -5.22 -0.80
N LEU A 39 1.41 -4.28 -0.24
CA LEU A 39 0.24 -3.65 -0.87
C LEU A 39 0.19 -2.16 -0.54
N ALA A 40 0.21 -1.29 -1.55
CA ALA A 40 -0.15 0.12 -1.38
C ALA A 40 -1.66 0.30 -1.60
N PHE A 41 -2.32 1.11 -0.77
CA PHE A 41 -3.74 1.40 -0.97
C PHE A 41 -4.14 2.82 -0.54
N GLY A 42 -5.28 3.31 -1.03
CA GLY A 42 -5.72 4.65 -0.66
C GLY A 42 -7.02 5.11 -1.30
N SER A 43 -7.57 6.18 -0.73
CA SER A 43 -8.66 6.93 -1.36
C SER A 43 -8.13 8.17 -2.07
N TYR A 44 -8.71 8.54 -3.21
CA TYR A 44 -8.27 9.69 -3.98
C TYR A 44 -9.43 10.54 -4.50
N GLY A 45 -9.15 11.80 -4.82
CA GLY A 45 -10.07 12.68 -5.55
C GLY A 45 -9.79 12.66 -7.05
N TRP A 46 -8.55 12.99 -7.41
CA TRP A 46 -8.14 13.19 -8.80
C TRP A 46 -6.86 12.43 -9.16
N GLY A 47 -5.86 12.44 -8.28
CA GLY A 47 -4.58 11.78 -8.50
C GLY A 47 -4.30 10.61 -7.54
N LEU A 48 -3.39 9.73 -7.94
CA LEU A 48 -3.00 8.50 -7.25
C LEU A 48 -1.59 8.57 -6.63
N GLU A 49 -0.97 9.75 -6.61
CA GLU A 49 0.44 9.98 -6.27
C GLU A 49 0.79 9.38 -4.90
N ALA A 50 -0.10 9.52 -3.90
CA ALA A 50 0.10 8.89 -2.61
C ALA A 50 0.27 7.35 -2.68
N ILE A 51 -0.50 6.68 -3.52
CA ILE A 51 -0.45 5.21 -3.67
C ILE A 51 0.81 4.82 -4.43
N GLU A 52 1.12 5.54 -5.51
CA GLU A 52 2.33 5.34 -6.33
C GLU A 52 3.60 5.56 -5.50
N ASP A 53 3.68 6.64 -4.72
CA ASP A 53 4.81 6.90 -3.84
C ASP A 53 4.99 5.81 -2.77
N ILE A 54 3.89 5.32 -2.17
CA ILE A 54 3.96 4.22 -1.19
C ILE A 54 4.49 2.95 -1.86
N HIS A 55 4.00 2.63 -3.06
CA HIS A 55 4.44 1.48 -3.84
C HIS A 55 5.93 1.54 -4.13
N ASP A 56 6.40 2.67 -4.64
CA ASP A 56 7.78 2.88 -5.04
C ASP A 56 8.73 2.80 -3.83
N ILE A 57 8.35 3.41 -2.71
CA ILE A 57 9.15 3.37 -1.49
C ILE A 57 9.26 1.93 -0.96
N LEU A 58 8.14 1.21 -0.84
CA LEU A 58 8.16 -0.19 -0.35
C LEU A 58 8.92 -1.12 -1.30
N SER A 59 8.75 -0.95 -2.61
CA SER A 59 9.53 -1.66 -3.63
C SER A 59 11.03 -1.37 -3.51
N SER A 60 11.40 -0.11 -3.23
CA SER A 60 12.80 0.28 -3.02
C SER A 60 13.43 -0.36 -1.78
N TYR A 61 12.61 -0.75 -0.80
CA TYR A 61 13.03 -1.50 0.39
C TYR A 61 13.03 -3.02 0.16
N GLY A 62 12.75 -3.47 -1.06
CA GLY A 62 12.83 -4.86 -1.49
C GLY A 62 11.53 -5.65 -1.33
N MET A 63 10.41 -5.01 -0.98
CA MET A 63 9.12 -5.68 -0.81
C MET A 63 8.57 -6.18 -2.16
N GLU A 64 7.96 -7.36 -2.15
CA GLU A 64 7.28 -7.92 -3.32
C GLU A 64 5.85 -7.40 -3.39
N MET A 65 5.66 -6.32 -4.16
CA MET A 65 4.36 -5.65 -4.26
C MET A 65 3.35 -6.47 -5.07
N VAL A 66 2.13 -6.60 -4.54
CA VAL A 66 0.95 -6.98 -5.33
C VAL A 66 0.33 -5.73 -5.97
N GLN A 67 -0.69 -5.92 -6.81
CA GLN A 67 -1.40 -4.80 -7.42
C GLN A 67 -2.02 -3.89 -6.35
N ASP A 68 -1.77 -2.58 -6.49
CA ASP A 68 -2.26 -1.56 -5.56
C ASP A 68 -3.80 -1.40 -5.62
N PHE A 69 -4.36 -0.84 -4.56
CA PHE A 69 -5.80 -0.60 -4.45
C PHE A 69 -6.14 0.89 -4.25
N GLY A 70 -6.81 1.50 -5.21
CA GLY A 70 -7.31 2.86 -5.13
C GLY A 70 -8.84 2.93 -5.14
N VAL A 71 -9.43 3.81 -4.33
CA VAL A 71 -10.86 4.16 -4.40
C VAL A 71 -11.08 5.66 -4.60
N LYS A 72 -11.93 6.04 -5.54
CA LYS A 72 -12.28 7.45 -5.75
C LYS A 72 -13.32 7.90 -4.72
N GLY A 73 -12.97 8.86 -3.87
CA GLY A 73 -13.85 9.38 -2.83
C GLY A 73 -14.12 8.35 -1.73
N LYS A 74 -15.38 8.25 -1.32
CA LYS A 74 -15.81 7.30 -0.28
C LYS A 74 -16.15 5.95 -0.94
N PRO A 75 -15.63 4.81 -0.44
CA PRO A 75 -15.99 3.50 -0.95
C PRO A 75 -17.46 3.16 -0.67
N GLU A 76 -18.11 2.52 -1.64
CA GLU A 76 -19.40 1.85 -1.51
C GLU A 76 -19.19 0.33 -1.52
N ASP A 77 -20.27 -0.45 -1.53
CA ASP A 77 -20.22 -1.91 -1.35
C ASP A 77 -19.36 -2.62 -2.42
N GLU A 78 -19.39 -2.16 -3.67
CA GLU A 78 -18.57 -2.69 -4.75
C GLU A 78 -17.08 -2.48 -4.50
N GLU A 79 -16.63 -1.28 -4.10
CA GLU A 79 -15.22 -1.04 -3.82
C GLU A 79 -14.75 -1.78 -2.56
N LEU A 80 -15.64 -2.03 -1.58
CA LEU A 80 -15.32 -2.88 -0.44
C LEU A 80 -15.13 -4.36 -0.85
N VAL A 81 -15.82 -4.83 -1.90
CA VAL A 81 -15.54 -6.15 -2.49
C VAL A 81 -14.17 -6.18 -3.15
N GLU A 82 -13.81 -5.16 -3.92
CA GLU A 82 -12.48 -5.07 -4.55
C GLU A 82 -11.35 -4.93 -3.51
N CYS A 83 -11.57 -4.17 -2.44
CA CYS A 83 -10.63 -4.07 -1.31
C CYS A 83 -10.37 -5.45 -0.67
N ARG A 84 -11.42 -6.27 -0.48
CA ARG A 84 -11.29 -7.65 0.00
C ARG A 84 -10.51 -8.53 -0.98
N LYS A 85 -10.66 -8.33 -2.29
CA LYS A 85 -9.88 -9.05 -3.30
C LYS A 85 -8.40 -8.64 -3.27
N ALA A 86 -8.09 -7.36 -3.10
CA ALA A 86 -6.71 -6.88 -2.92
C ALA A 86 -6.04 -7.52 -1.69
N GLY A 87 -6.74 -7.56 -0.55
CA GLY A 87 -6.27 -8.28 0.63
C GLY A 87 -6.08 -9.79 0.41
N SER A 88 -6.97 -10.41 -0.38
CA SER A 88 -6.84 -11.83 -0.77
C SER A 88 -5.62 -12.07 -1.67
N ALA A 89 -5.30 -11.14 -2.57
CA ALA A 89 -4.10 -11.19 -3.41
C ALA A 89 -2.82 -11.09 -2.57
N LEU A 90 -2.79 -10.15 -1.61
CA LEU A 90 -1.69 -10.02 -0.65
C LEU A 90 -1.48 -11.32 0.15
N ALA A 91 -2.55 -11.92 0.67
CA ALA A 91 -2.48 -13.16 1.43
C ALA A 91 -2.04 -14.38 0.60
N ARG A 92 -2.34 -14.39 -0.71
CA ARG A 92 -1.85 -15.45 -1.63
C ARG A 92 -0.36 -15.32 -1.87
N LYS A 93 0.14 -14.09 -2.00
CA LYS A 93 1.56 -13.81 -2.22
C LYS A 93 2.46 -14.33 -1.10
N ILE A 94 1.96 -14.37 0.14
CA ILE A 94 2.66 -14.96 1.31
C ILE A 94 2.86 -16.49 1.17
N LYS A 95 1.98 -17.17 0.43
CA LYS A 95 1.98 -18.65 0.32
C LYS A 95 2.79 -19.17 -0.87
N GLU A 96 3.34 -18.28 -1.69
CA GLU A 96 4.22 -18.61 -2.82
C GLU A 96 5.65 -18.87 -2.34
#